data_AF-A0A932TCT2-F1
#
_entry.id   AF-A0A932TCT2-F1
#
_cell.length_a   1.000
_cell.length_b   1.000
_cell.length_c   1.000
_cell.angle_alpha   90.00
_cell.angle_beta   90.00
_cell.angle_gamma   90.00
#
_symmetry.space_group_name_H-M   'P 1'
#
loop_
_entity.id
_entity.type
_entity.pdbx_description
1 polymer ?
#
loop_
_entity_poly.entity_id
_entity_poly.type
_entity_poly.pdbx_seq_one_letter_code
_entity_poly.pdbx_strand_id
1 'polypeptide(L)' 'MAKIDPEARQRIDRWIKEKGLNPYGDPPDTVYAGGSPLFDMRTGQTRDRYEYILERHPELRHAR' A
#
# COMPACT_ATOMS: atom_id res chain seq x y z
N MET A 1 10.86 -9.79 -4.53
CA MET A 1 10.64 -8.33 -4.42
C MET A 1 10.42 -7.80 -5.82
N ALA A 2 9.17 -7.59 -6.22
CA ALA A 2 8.93 -6.89 -7.47
C ALA A 2 9.51 -5.48 -7.32
N LYS A 3 10.42 -5.08 -8.21
CA LYS A 3 10.95 -3.72 -8.20
C LYS A 3 9.84 -2.77 -8.65
N ILE A 4 9.03 -2.29 -7.71
CA ILE A 4 8.09 -1.20 -7.96
C ILE A 4 8.90 0.04 -8.30
N ASP A 5 8.63 0.61 -9.46
CA ASP A 5 9.34 1.76 -9.97
C ASP A 5 9.21 2.98 -9.03
N PRO A 6 10.27 3.80 -8.86
CA PRO A 6 10.24 4.99 -8.02
C PRO A 6 9.10 5.97 -8.34
N GLU A 7 8.70 6.11 -9.60
CA GLU A 7 7.60 7.00 -9.99
C GLU A 7 6.26 6.51 -9.44
N ALA A 8 6.02 5.20 -9.47
CA ALA A 8 4.83 4.60 -8.89
C ALA A 8 4.77 4.82 -7.38
N ARG A 9 5.93 4.73 -6.68
CA ARG A 9 6.00 5.00 -5.23
C ARG A 9 5.66 6.46 -4.91
N GLN A 10 6.25 7.40 -5.63
CA GLN A 10 5.95 8.83 -5.45
C GLN A 10 4.48 9.16 -5.73
N ARG A 11 3.88 8.51 -6.73
CA ARG A 11 2.46 8.66 -7.04
C ARG A 11 1.58 8.15 -5.91
N ILE A 12 1.89 6.97 -5.36
CA ILE A 12 1.19 6.40 -4.22
C ILE A 12 1.29 7.33 -3.00
N ASP A 13 2.49 7.81 -2.68
CA ASP A 13 2.70 8.69 -1.52
C ASP A 13 1.91 10.00 -1.68
N ARG A 14 1.86 10.55 -2.90
CA ARG A 14 1.05 11.74 -3.20
C ARG A 14 -0.45 11.45 -3.05
N TRP A 15 -0.92 10.35 -3.63
CA TRP A 15 -2.32 9.93 -3.54
C TRP A 15 -2.77 9.72 -2.09
N ILE A 16 -1.96 9.09 -1.24
CA ILE A 16 -2.22 8.94 0.19
C ILE A 16 -2.41 10.32 0.85
N LYS A 17 -1.49 11.24 0.60
CA LYS A 17 -1.51 12.57 1.20
C LYS A 17 -2.71 13.40 0.72
N GLU A 18 -3.00 13.39 -0.58
CA GLU A 18 -4.11 14.14 -1.18
C GLU A 18 -5.48 13.64 -0.72
N LYS A 19 -5.61 12.35 -0.47
CA LYS A 19 -6.85 11.72 -0.04
C LYS A 19 -7.02 11.64 1.47
N GLY A 20 -6.00 12.03 2.25
CA GLY A 20 -6.03 11.93 3.72
C GLY A 20 -6.10 10.48 4.21
N LEU A 21 -5.46 9.56 3.49
CA LEU A 21 -5.46 8.13 3.80
C LEU A 21 -4.38 7.80 4.82
N ASN A 22 -4.49 6.61 5.41
CA ASN A 22 -3.44 6.08 6.25
C ASN A 22 -2.21 5.64 5.41
N PRO A 23 -1.09 5.26 6.05
CA PRO A 23 0.14 4.90 5.34
C PRO A 23 0.03 3.71 4.38
N TYR A 24 -1.05 2.95 4.43
CA TYR A 24 -1.32 1.78 3.59
C TYR A 24 -2.39 2.03 2.53
N GLY A 25 -2.85 3.27 2.37
CA GLY A 25 -3.87 3.63 1.38
C GLY A 25 -5.31 3.34 1.80
N ASP A 26 -5.55 2.93 3.05
CA ASP A 26 -6.89 2.71 3.58
C ASP A 26 -7.39 3.95 4.35
N PRO A 27 -8.69 4.02 4.71
CA PRO A 27 -9.22 5.08 5.58
C PRO A 27 -8.42 5.24 6.89
N PRO A 28 -8.28 6.46 7.43
CA PRO A 28 -7.46 6.76 8.61
C PRO A 28 -7.88 6.01 9.89
N ASP A 29 -9.15 5.63 9.97
CA ASP A 29 -9.80 4.91 11.07
C ASP A 29 -9.75 3.38 10.92
N THR A 30 -9.06 2.88 9.89
CA THR A 30 -8.92 1.44 9.64
C THR A 30 -8.12 0.75 10.75
N VAL A 31 -8.69 -0.30 11.32
CA VAL A 31 -8.04 -1.16 12.33
C VAL A 31 -7.58 -2.47 11.68
N TYR A 32 -6.29 -2.79 11.84
CA TYR A 32 -5.72 -4.02 11.33
C TYR A 32 -5.66 -5.09 12.42
N ALA A 33 -6.36 -6.21 12.20
CA ALA A 33 -6.18 -7.39 13.03
C ALA A 33 -4.72 -7.88 12.88
N GLY A 34 -3.95 -7.80 13.98
CA GLY A 34 -2.50 -8.05 13.96
C GLY A 34 -1.62 -6.82 13.84
N GLY A 35 -2.18 -5.61 13.91
CA GLY A 35 -1.46 -4.33 13.97
C GLY A 35 -0.99 -3.78 12.62
N SER A 36 -0.88 -4.61 11.58
CA SER A 36 -0.48 -4.18 10.23
C SER A 36 -1.12 -5.06 9.16
N PRO A 37 -1.54 -4.49 8.00
CA PRO A 37 -2.03 -5.28 6.87
C PRO A 37 -0.90 -6.01 6.14
N LEU A 38 0.37 -5.75 6.49
CA LEU A 38 1.53 -6.28 5.77
C LEU A 38 1.97 -7.64 6.28
N PHE A 39 1.57 -8.05 7.49
CA PHE A 39 1.98 -9.32 8.06
C PHE A 39 0.94 -10.40 7.78
N ASP A 40 1.35 -11.50 7.14
CA ASP A 40 0.55 -12.69 6.97
C ASP A 40 0.91 -13.72 8.05
N MET A 41 0.01 -13.88 9.03
CA MET A 41 0.19 -14.83 10.14
C MET A 41 0.18 -16.30 9.71
N ARG A 42 -0.41 -16.62 8.55
CA ARG A 42 -0.49 -18.00 8.05
C ARG A 42 0.85 -18.45 7.47
N THR A 43 1.57 -17.53 6.83
CA THR A 43 2.86 -17.81 6.18
C THR A 43 4.06 -17.31 6.99
N GLY A 44 3.83 -16.42 7.96
CA GLY A 44 4.87 -15.74 8.72
C GLY A 44 5.64 -14.68 7.91
N GLN A 45 5.16 -14.33 6.71
CA GLN A 45 5.83 -13.40 5.82
C GLN A 45 5.27 -11.97 5.94
N THR A 46 6.14 -10.98 5.73
CA THR A 46 5.74 -9.58 5.59
C THR A 46 5.83 -9.17 4.13
N ARG A 47 4.75 -8.62 3.58
CA ARG A 47 4.73 -8.08 2.21
C ARG A 47 5.18 -6.62 2.16
N ASP A 48 5.67 -6.19 1.00
CA ASP A 48 6.01 -4.79 0.77
C ASP A 48 4.75 -3.90 0.77
N ARG A 49 4.89 -2.70 1.31
CA ARG A 49 3.80 -1.72 1.44
C ARG A 49 3.24 -1.29 0.08
N TYR A 50 4.10 -1.03 -0.89
CA TYR A 50 3.66 -0.60 -2.21
C TYR A 50 3.10 -1.77 -3.02
N GLU A 51 3.61 -2.99 -2.82
CA GLU A 51 2.99 -4.21 -3.38
C GLU A 51 1.56 -4.38 -2.85
N TYR A 52 1.35 -4.22 -1.54
CA TYR A 52 0.02 -4.23 -0.93
C TYR A 52 -0.93 -3.21 -1.54
N ILE A 53 -0.47 -1.96 -1.68
CA ILE A 53 -1.29 -0.86 -2.20
C ILE A 53 -1.62 -1.12 -3.67
N LEU A 54 -0.65 -1.52 -4.50
CA LEU A 54 -0.87 -1.75 -5.93
C LEU A 54 -1.72 -3.00 -6.22
N GLU A 55 -1.76 -3.97 -5.31
CA GLU A 55 -2.70 -5.10 -5.39
C GLU A 55 -4.15 -4.64 -5.27
N ARG A 56 -4.41 -3.60 -4.45
CA ARG A 56 -5.74 -3.02 -4.21
C ARG A 56 -6.10 -1.88 -5.16
N HIS A 57 -5.09 -1.13 -5.58
CA HIS A 57 -5.17 0.06 -6.40
C HIS A 57 -4.24 -0.05 -7.62
N PRO A 58 -4.49 -1.00 -8.54
CA PRO A 58 -3.63 -1.23 -9.71
C PRO A 58 -3.55 -0.01 -10.63
N GLU A 59 -4.55 0.88 -10.61
CA GLU A 59 -4.58 2.15 -11.34
C GLU A 59 -3.40 3.07 -11.00
N LEU A 60 -2.84 2.94 -9.80
CA LEU A 60 -1.68 3.74 -9.37
C LEU A 60 -0.37 3.26 -10.01
N ARG A 61 -0.35 2.10 -10.67
CA ARG A 61 0.86 1.59 -11.35
C ARG A 61 1.19 2.40 -12.59
N HIS A 62 0.18 2.72 -13.40
CA HIS A 62 0.31 3.47 -14.64
C HIS A 62 -0.81 4.50 -14.72
N ALA A 63 -0.67 5.62 -13.99
CA ALA A 63 -1.58 6.74 -14.20
C ALA A 63 -1.36 7.28 -15.62
N ARG A 64 -2.44 7.28 -16.40
CA ARG A 64 -2.49 7.75 -17.78
C ARG A 64 -2.71 9.26 -17.83
#